data_AF-A0A7V1WAM7-F1
#
_entry.id   AF-A0A7V1WAM7-F1
#
_cell.length_a   1.000
_cell.length_b   1.000
_cell.length_c   1.000
_cell.angle_alpha   90.00
_cell.angle_beta   90.00
_cell.angle_gamma   90.00
#
_symmetry.space_group_name_H-M   'P 1'
#
loop_
_entity.id
_entity.type
_entity.pdbx_description
1 polymer ?
#
loop_
_entity_poly.entity_id
_entity_poly.type
_entity_poly.pdbx_seq_one_letter_code
_entity_poly.pdbx_strand_id
1 'polypeptide(L)'
;AAYREAIVNAVRRHNPETRPLEERDTYGKAFLQTMNLWEVDEAVRRFTFSPRFAKLAADLMGVEAVRLYHDQALFKEAGGGHTPWHQDQYYWPLGTDNTITLWMPLVDATELMGTMTFASQSHREGYLGAIEISDRSEEHFRQFVAERGFPLVSSGFLRAGDATFHSGWTLHCAPGNRTDRTREAMTIIYFQDGARLLEPDNKNRVQDLARWHPGQKPGELAASPLNPVLYRRKS
;
A
#
# COMPACT_ATOMS: atom_id res chain seq x y z
N ALA A 1 -12.01 5.36 -17.19
CA ALA A 1 -12.03 4.10 -16.42
C ALA A 1 -13.23 4.09 -15.48
N ALA A 2 -14.01 3.00 -15.43
CA ALA A 2 -15.34 2.96 -14.80
C ALA A 2 -15.41 3.31 -13.30
N TYR A 3 -14.31 3.09 -12.55
CA TYR A 3 -14.26 3.34 -11.10
C TYR A 3 -13.55 4.63 -10.69
N ARG A 4 -12.85 5.29 -11.63
CA ARG A 4 -12.03 6.48 -11.31
C ARG A 4 -12.86 7.58 -10.66
N GLU A 5 -13.99 7.93 -11.27
CA GLU A 5 -14.84 9.03 -10.80
C GLU A 5 -15.36 8.76 -9.38
N ALA A 6 -15.83 7.54 -9.10
CA ALA A 6 -16.27 7.15 -7.77
C ALA A 6 -15.14 7.28 -6.73
N ILE A 7 -13.94 6.78 -7.04
CA ILE A 7 -12.78 6.86 -6.13
C ILE A 7 -12.38 8.32 -5.90
N VAL A 8 -12.29 9.14 -6.94
CA VAL A 8 -11.97 10.58 -6.82
C VAL A 8 -13.02 11.31 -5.97
N ASN A 9 -14.31 11.04 -6.19
CA ASN A 9 -15.38 11.65 -5.41
C ASN A 9 -15.39 11.17 -3.94
N ALA A 10 -15.01 9.92 -3.68
CA ALA A 10 -14.85 9.41 -2.33
C ALA A 10 -13.66 10.06 -1.61
N VAL A 11 -12.50 10.18 -2.28
CA VAL A 11 -11.33 10.91 -1.76
C VAL A 11 -11.70 12.36 -1.41
N ARG A 12 -12.37 13.08 -2.32
CA ARG A 12 -12.78 14.47 -2.08
C ARG A 12 -13.70 14.64 -0.87
N ARG A 13 -14.54 13.65 -0.57
CA ARG A 13 -15.47 13.69 0.57
C ARG A 13 -14.82 13.30 1.90
N HIS A 14 -13.80 12.44 1.86
CA HIS A 14 -13.30 11.76 3.06
C HIS A 14 -11.83 12.03 3.38
N ASN A 15 -11.09 12.74 2.53
CA ASN A 15 -9.73 13.14 2.85
C ASN A 15 -9.73 14.29 3.88
N PRO A 16 -9.10 14.12 5.05
CA PRO A 16 -9.08 15.15 6.10
C PRO A 16 -7.99 16.22 5.90
N GLU A 17 -7.05 16.03 4.98
CA GLU A 17 -5.92 16.95 4.77
C GLU A 17 -6.37 18.20 4.01
N THR A 18 -6.25 19.33 4.67
CA THR A 18 -6.64 20.65 4.12
C THR A 18 -5.46 21.61 4.01
N ARG A 19 -4.28 21.25 4.55
CA ARG A 19 -3.09 22.12 4.51
C ARG A 19 -2.52 22.21 3.11
N PRO A 20 -1.94 23.36 2.69
CA PRO A 20 -1.13 23.48 1.49
C PRO A 20 0.05 22.50 1.47
N LEU A 21 0.50 22.09 0.28
CA LEU A 21 1.57 21.09 0.12
C LEU A 21 2.87 21.53 0.81
N GLU A 22 3.17 22.82 0.77
CA GLU A 22 4.39 23.46 1.27
C GLU A 22 4.51 23.32 2.80
N GLU A 23 3.37 23.28 3.49
CA GLU A 23 3.24 23.23 4.95
C GLU A 23 3.26 21.79 5.52
N ARG A 24 3.28 20.77 4.67
CA ARG A 24 3.30 19.37 5.07
C ARG A 24 4.74 18.85 5.29
N ASP A 25 4.89 17.81 6.10
CA ASP A 25 6.15 17.08 6.28
C ASP A 25 6.50 16.24 5.03
N THR A 26 7.64 15.54 5.02
CA THR A 26 8.08 14.74 3.86
C THR A 26 7.01 13.74 3.42
N TYR A 27 6.38 13.05 4.38
CA TYR A 27 5.35 12.06 4.08
C TYR A 27 4.06 12.71 3.57
N GLY A 28 3.57 13.77 4.21
CA GLY A 28 2.38 14.51 3.78
C GLY A 28 2.57 15.25 2.46
N LYS A 29 3.81 15.60 2.10
CA LYS A 29 4.18 16.10 0.76
C LYS A 29 4.10 15.00 -0.30
N ALA A 30 4.23 13.73 0.08
CA ALA A 30 4.31 12.64 -0.88
C ALA A 30 2.96 12.36 -1.55
N PHE A 31 1.84 12.42 -0.83
CA PHE A 31 0.50 12.25 -1.39
C PHE A 31 -0.60 12.59 -0.36
N LEU A 32 -1.79 12.87 -0.89
CA LEU A 32 -3.05 12.76 -0.16
C LEU A 32 -3.38 11.28 0.02
N GLN A 33 -3.53 10.85 1.28
CA GLN A 33 -3.88 9.47 1.64
C GLN A 33 -5.31 9.41 2.16
N THR A 34 -6.10 8.47 1.66
CA THR A 34 -7.45 8.20 2.19
C THR A 34 -7.67 6.70 2.23
N MET A 35 -7.91 6.16 3.43
CA MET A 35 -7.95 4.72 3.68
C MET A 35 -9.38 4.21 3.90
N ASN A 36 -9.61 2.94 3.62
CA ASN A 36 -10.90 2.26 3.80
C ASN A 36 -12.09 2.95 3.11
N LEU A 37 -11.86 3.41 1.88
CA LEU A 37 -12.91 3.99 1.06
C LEU A 37 -14.02 2.98 0.72
N TRP A 38 -13.70 1.68 0.70
CA TRP A 38 -14.69 0.60 0.56
C TRP A 38 -15.77 0.59 1.65
N GLU A 39 -15.52 1.15 2.83
CA GLU A 39 -16.50 1.21 3.92
C GLU A 39 -17.59 2.25 3.66
N VAL A 40 -17.25 3.29 2.90
CA VAL A 40 -18.08 4.51 2.76
C VAL A 40 -18.61 4.75 1.35
N ASP A 41 -18.13 4.00 0.35
CA ASP A 41 -18.59 4.10 -1.02
C ASP A 41 -18.76 2.72 -1.68
N GLU A 42 -19.97 2.44 -2.17
CA GLU A 42 -20.31 1.14 -2.74
C GLU A 42 -19.57 0.83 -4.04
N ALA A 43 -19.31 1.85 -4.87
CA ALA A 43 -18.56 1.64 -6.10
C ALA A 43 -17.09 1.36 -5.79
N VAL A 44 -16.51 2.06 -4.82
CA VAL A 44 -15.15 1.75 -4.34
C VAL A 44 -15.10 0.36 -3.71
N ARG A 45 -16.12 -0.03 -2.94
CA ARG A 45 -16.23 -1.39 -2.41
C ARG A 45 -16.20 -2.44 -3.51
N ARG A 46 -16.99 -2.28 -4.58
CA ARG A 46 -16.99 -3.21 -5.72
C ARG A 46 -15.62 -3.31 -6.39
N PHE A 47 -14.87 -2.20 -6.46
CA PHE A 47 -13.49 -2.19 -6.96
C PHE A 47 -12.55 -2.98 -6.03
N THR A 48 -12.53 -2.63 -4.74
CA THR A 48 -11.66 -3.23 -3.72
C THR A 48 -11.93 -4.73 -3.55
N PHE A 49 -13.20 -5.14 -3.61
CA PHE A 49 -13.66 -6.52 -3.40
C PHE A 49 -13.64 -7.35 -4.69
N SER A 50 -13.03 -6.85 -5.76
CA SER A 50 -12.91 -7.57 -7.03
C SER A 50 -12.28 -8.95 -6.83
N PRO A 51 -13.02 -10.05 -7.13
CA PRO A 51 -12.48 -11.41 -7.01
C PRO A 51 -11.27 -11.65 -7.91
N ARG A 52 -11.17 -10.91 -9.03
CA ARG A 52 -10.03 -10.98 -9.95
C ARG A 52 -8.75 -10.52 -9.26
N PHE A 53 -8.80 -9.41 -8.52
CA PHE A 53 -7.63 -8.87 -7.83
C PHE A 53 -7.20 -9.77 -6.66
N ALA A 54 -8.17 -10.19 -5.84
CA ALA A 54 -7.92 -11.10 -4.73
C ALA A 54 -7.40 -12.48 -5.20
N LYS A 55 -7.89 -13.00 -6.32
CA LYS A 55 -7.35 -14.23 -6.93
C LYS A 55 -5.89 -14.06 -7.35
N LEU A 56 -5.55 -12.96 -8.04
CA LEU A 56 -4.17 -12.69 -8.45
C LEU A 56 -3.24 -12.56 -7.24
N ALA A 57 -3.68 -11.89 -6.17
CA ALA A 57 -2.95 -11.82 -4.91
C ALA A 57 -2.71 -13.21 -4.31
N ALA A 58 -3.75 -14.07 -4.27
CA ALA A 58 -3.63 -15.45 -3.77
C ALA A 58 -2.69 -16.31 -4.65
N ASP A 59 -2.74 -16.15 -5.96
CA ASP A 59 -1.87 -16.86 -6.90
C ASP A 59 -0.41 -16.43 -6.75
N LEU A 60 -0.14 -15.13 -6.65
CA LEU A 60 1.21 -14.58 -6.50
C LEU A 60 1.85 -14.93 -5.15
N MET A 61 1.06 -14.98 -4.08
CA MET A 61 1.54 -15.42 -2.76
C MET A 61 1.59 -16.95 -2.61
N GLY A 62 0.98 -17.70 -3.54
CA GLY A 62 0.91 -19.17 -3.45
C GLY A 62 0.05 -19.68 -2.29
N VAL A 63 -1.03 -18.96 -1.95
CA VAL A 63 -1.92 -19.30 -0.82
C VAL A 63 -3.33 -19.69 -1.27
N GLU A 64 -4.03 -20.42 -0.41
CA GLU A 64 -5.39 -20.92 -0.66
C GLU A 64 -6.46 -19.83 -0.53
N ALA A 65 -6.26 -18.86 0.37
CA ALA A 65 -7.22 -17.80 0.62
C ALA A 65 -6.53 -16.51 1.08
N VAL A 66 -7.13 -15.37 0.72
CA VAL A 66 -6.63 -14.04 1.09
C VAL A 66 -7.73 -13.19 1.72
N ARG A 67 -7.32 -12.37 2.67
CA ARG A 67 -8.10 -11.34 3.34
C ARG A 67 -7.69 -9.95 2.88
N LEU A 68 -8.63 -9.02 2.90
CA LEU A 68 -8.33 -7.60 2.81
C LEU A 68 -7.61 -7.15 4.09
N TYR A 69 -6.49 -6.44 3.97
CA TYR A 69 -5.95 -5.70 5.12
C TYR A 69 -6.67 -4.35 5.23
N HIS A 70 -6.43 -3.46 4.28
CA HIS A 70 -7.23 -2.28 3.99
C HIS A 70 -7.00 -1.85 2.54
N ASP A 71 -7.81 -0.91 2.07
CA ASP A 71 -7.56 -0.19 0.83
C ASP A 71 -7.08 1.24 1.12
N GLN A 72 -6.45 1.88 0.16
CA GLN A 72 -6.09 3.29 0.26
C GLN A 72 -5.94 3.95 -1.11
N ALA A 73 -6.49 5.14 -1.24
CA ALA A 73 -6.22 6.02 -2.36
C ALA A 73 -5.00 6.89 -2.03
N LEU A 74 -4.04 6.93 -2.95
CA LEU A 74 -2.78 7.67 -2.84
C LEU A 74 -2.70 8.67 -4.00
N PHE A 75 -3.06 9.93 -3.74
CA PHE A 75 -3.12 10.97 -4.76
C PHE A 75 -1.89 11.87 -4.62
N LYS A 76 -0.92 11.70 -5.52
CA LYS A 76 0.30 12.53 -5.53
C LYS A 76 0.04 13.77 -6.37
N GLU A 77 -0.18 14.90 -5.71
CA GLU A 77 -0.50 16.19 -6.31
C GLU A 77 0.62 16.68 -7.24
N ALA A 78 0.32 17.65 -8.11
CA ALA A 78 1.33 18.30 -8.94
C ALA A 78 2.39 18.96 -8.03
N GLY A 79 3.69 18.72 -8.31
CA GLY A 79 4.78 19.15 -7.43
C GLY A 79 4.93 18.32 -6.14
N GLY A 80 4.11 17.29 -5.95
CA GLY A 80 4.17 16.39 -4.79
C GLY A 80 5.54 15.75 -4.62
N GLY A 81 5.98 15.63 -3.37
CA GLY A 81 7.28 15.09 -2.98
C GLY A 81 7.46 13.61 -3.32
N HIS A 82 8.69 13.13 -3.14
CA HIS A 82 8.98 11.70 -3.26
C HIS A 82 8.39 10.93 -2.08
N THR A 83 8.12 9.64 -2.29
CA THR A 83 7.83 8.69 -1.21
C THR A 83 9.15 7.99 -0.88
N PRO A 84 9.67 8.14 0.36
CA PRO A 84 10.93 7.51 0.79
C PRO A 84 10.99 5.99 0.58
N TRP A 85 12.18 5.42 0.49
CA TRP A 85 12.40 3.97 0.58
C TRP A 85 11.85 3.40 1.89
N HIS A 86 11.05 2.33 1.80
CA HIS A 86 10.45 1.67 2.96
C HIS A 86 9.99 0.25 2.68
N GLN A 87 9.56 -0.45 3.74
CA GLN A 87 8.80 -1.70 3.69
C GLN A 87 7.39 -1.45 4.24
N ASP A 88 6.36 -1.91 3.53
CA ASP A 88 4.97 -1.75 3.97
C ASP A 88 4.68 -2.56 5.24
N GLN A 89 5.16 -3.79 5.31
CA GLN A 89 4.82 -4.72 6.40
C GLN A 89 5.47 -4.35 7.75
N TYR A 90 6.33 -3.34 7.79
CA TYR A 90 6.74 -2.69 9.03
C TYR A 90 5.53 -2.27 9.88
N TYR A 91 4.47 -1.75 9.23
CA TYR A 91 3.29 -1.20 9.90
C TYR A 91 2.33 -2.28 10.41
N TRP A 92 2.31 -3.46 9.79
CA TRP A 92 1.24 -4.44 10.00
C TRP A 92 1.56 -5.45 11.11
N PRO A 93 0.74 -5.59 12.16
CA PRO A 93 0.93 -6.57 13.24
C PRO A 93 0.46 -7.97 12.81
N LEU A 94 0.90 -8.46 11.65
CA LEU A 94 0.51 -9.74 11.08
C LEU A 94 1.62 -10.79 11.23
N GLY A 95 1.26 -11.96 11.75
CA GLY A 95 2.16 -13.11 11.95
C GLY A 95 2.35 -13.97 10.71
N THR A 96 2.40 -13.36 9.53
CA THR A 96 2.66 -14.03 8.24
C THR A 96 3.47 -13.12 7.34
N ASP A 97 4.39 -13.66 6.57
CA ASP A 97 5.11 -12.91 5.51
C ASP A 97 4.33 -12.93 4.18
N ASN A 98 3.26 -13.70 4.09
CA ASN A 98 2.39 -13.75 2.92
C ASN A 98 1.43 -12.56 2.93
N THR A 99 1.99 -11.41 2.58
CA THR A 99 1.31 -10.14 2.36
C THR A 99 1.66 -9.60 0.98
N ILE A 100 0.72 -8.90 0.34
CA ILE A 100 0.94 -8.33 -0.98
C ILE A 100 0.08 -7.09 -1.19
N THR A 101 0.69 -6.05 -1.76
CA THR A 101 0.03 -4.82 -2.14
C THR A 101 -0.19 -4.80 -3.64
N LEU A 102 -1.45 -4.63 -4.07
CA LEU A 102 -1.78 -4.20 -5.43
C LEU A 102 -1.68 -2.69 -5.48
N TRP A 103 -0.94 -2.13 -6.44
CA TRP A 103 -0.92 -0.70 -6.74
C TRP A 103 -1.40 -0.48 -8.19
N MET A 104 -2.42 0.36 -8.38
CA MET A 104 -3.04 0.61 -9.69
C MET A 104 -3.26 2.12 -9.90
N PRO A 105 -2.67 2.73 -10.94
CA PRO A 105 -2.99 4.10 -11.29
C PRO A 105 -4.38 4.16 -11.95
N LEU A 106 -5.16 5.17 -11.58
CA LEU A 106 -6.50 5.44 -12.10
C LEU A 106 -6.46 6.31 -13.37
N VAL A 107 -5.28 6.84 -13.67
CA VAL A 107 -4.94 7.66 -14.84
C VAL A 107 -3.70 7.06 -15.52
N ASP A 108 -3.43 7.44 -16.76
CA ASP A 108 -2.15 7.11 -17.37
C ASP A 108 -1.02 7.78 -16.57
N ALA A 109 -0.13 6.97 -16.02
CA ALA A 109 0.93 7.40 -15.12
C ALA A 109 2.28 7.26 -15.82
N THR A 110 2.94 8.39 -16.04
CA THR A 110 4.32 8.44 -16.55
C THR A 110 5.32 8.39 -15.40
N GLU A 111 6.59 8.08 -15.69
CA GLU A 111 7.64 8.12 -14.66
C GLU A 111 7.79 9.50 -14.01
N LEU A 112 7.52 10.58 -14.76
CA LEU A 112 7.53 11.95 -14.23
C LEU A 112 6.43 12.20 -13.20
N MET A 113 5.37 11.37 -13.17
CA MET A 113 4.30 11.45 -12.19
C MET A 113 4.62 10.71 -10.87
N GLY A 114 5.80 10.10 -10.75
CA GLY A 114 6.20 9.34 -9.57
C GLY A 114 5.55 7.97 -9.53
N THR A 115 5.81 7.15 -10.56
CA THR A 115 5.51 5.72 -10.55
C THR A 115 6.51 4.95 -9.66
N MET A 116 6.16 3.71 -9.33
CA MET A 116 6.88 2.93 -8.33
C MET A 116 8.26 2.50 -8.83
N THR A 117 9.25 2.53 -7.93
CA THR A 117 10.58 1.91 -8.09
C THR A 117 10.77 0.86 -7.01
N PHE A 118 11.21 -0.34 -7.40
CA PHE A 118 11.38 -1.49 -6.51
C PHE A 118 12.84 -1.95 -6.47
N ALA A 119 13.32 -2.36 -5.31
CA ALA A 119 14.56 -3.12 -5.19
C ALA A 119 14.25 -4.62 -5.38
N SER A 120 14.60 -5.15 -6.55
CA SER A 120 14.26 -6.53 -6.91
C SER A 120 14.89 -7.53 -5.93
N GLN A 121 14.10 -8.54 -5.56
CA GLN A 121 14.47 -9.60 -4.60
C GLN A 121 14.66 -9.16 -3.14
N SER A 122 14.56 -7.88 -2.80
CA SER A 122 14.82 -7.40 -1.44
C SER A 122 13.83 -7.95 -0.39
N HIS A 123 12.64 -8.39 -0.80
CA HIS A 123 11.65 -9.04 0.08
C HIS A 123 12.19 -10.30 0.77
N ARG A 124 13.25 -10.91 0.21
CA ARG A 124 13.91 -12.09 0.79
C ARG A 124 14.72 -11.78 2.05
N GLU A 125 15.05 -10.51 2.28
CA GLU A 125 15.70 -10.10 3.54
C GLU A 125 14.72 -10.08 4.72
N GLY A 126 13.41 -10.16 4.47
CA GLY A 126 12.39 -10.09 5.51
C GLY A 126 12.36 -8.71 6.19
N TYR A 127 12.14 -8.69 7.50
CA TYR A 127 12.07 -7.46 8.28
C TYR A 127 13.44 -6.81 8.50
N LEU A 128 13.63 -5.59 7.97
CA LEU A 128 14.90 -4.86 8.03
C LEU A 128 14.98 -3.85 9.19
N GLY A 129 14.08 -3.96 10.16
CA GLY A 129 14.10 -3.14 11.38
C GLY A 129 13.04 -2.04 11.42
N ALA A 130 12.89 -1.45 12.61
CA ALA A 130 11.79 -0.56 12.95
C ALA A 130 11.98 0.87 12.43
N ILE A 131 11.96 1.06 11.11
CA ILE A 131 12.23 2.34 10.46
C ILE A 131 10.97 2.84 9.74
N GLU A 132 10.36 3.88 10.30
CA GLU A 132 9.21 4.58 9.75
C GLU A 132 9.59 5.44 8.53
N ILE A 133 8.67 5.54 7.55
CA ILE A 133 8.80 6.38 6.37
C ILE A 133 9.14 7.83 6.78
N SER A 134 10.31 8.26 6.38
CA SER A 134 10.94 9.54 6.76
C SER A 134 12.19 9.78 5.90
N ASP A 135 12.80 10.96 6.01
CA ASP A 135 14.10 11.23 5.40
C ASP A 135 15.18 10.24 5.89
N ARG A 136 15.06 9.78 7.14
CA ARG A 136 15.95 8.74 7.71
C ARG A 136 15.75 7.39 7.00
N SER A 137 14.51 7.00 6.72
CA SER A 137 14.26 5.76 5.96
C SER A 137 14.80 5.85 4.54
N GLU A 138 14.67 7.02 3.90
CA GLU A 138 15.22 7.26 2.57
C GLU A 138 16.72 7.02 2.55
N GLU A 139 17.46 7.68 3.43
CA GLU A 139 18.92 7.55 3.49
C GLU A 139 19.33 6.11 3.82
N HIS A 140 18.77 5.53 4.88
CA HIS A 140 19.16 4.22 5.37
C HIS A 140 18.90 3.11 4.34
N PHE A 141 17.68 3.03 3.80
CA PHE A 141 17.34 1.96 2.87
C PHE A 141 17.95 2.19 1.47
N ARG A 142 18.15 3.43 1.03
CA ARG A 142 18.90 3.71 -0.20
C ARG A 142 20.34 3.20 -0.09
N GLN A 143 21.01 3.45 1.04
CA GLN A 143 22.35 2.93 1.30
C GLN A 143 22.34 1.40 1.33
N PHE A 144 21.41 0.79 2.08
CA PHE A 144 21.27 -0.66 2.16
C PHE A 144 21.07 -1.30 0.78
N VAL A 145 20.20 -0.71 -0.06
CA VAL A 145 19.94 -1.18 -1.43
C VAL A 145 21.20 -1.13 -2.29
N ALA A 146 21.98 -0.05 -2.19
CA ALA A 146 23.23 0.10 -2.91
C ALA A 146 24.31 -0.90 -2.44
N GLU A 147 24.47 -1.07 -1.13
CA GLU A 147 25.44 -2.01 -0.52
C GLU A 147 25.14 -3.46 -0.86
N ARG A 148 23.85 -3.85 -0.88
CA ARG A 148 23.41 -5.18 -1.30
C ARG A 148 23.45 -5.38 -2.81
N GLY A 149 23.56 -4.30 -3.59
CA GLY A 149 23.57 -4.35 -5.05
C GLY A 149 22.25 -4.84 -5.64
N PHE A 150 21.11 -4.54 -5.00
CA PHE A 150 19.82 -4.97 -5.54
C PHE A 150 19.53 -4.29 -6.88
N PRO A 151 19.06 -5.03 -7.91
CA PRO A 151 18.62 -4.41 -9.15
C PRO A 151 17.40 -3.53 -8.92
N LEU A 152 17.50 -2.26 -9.32
CA LEU A 152 16.38 -1.32 -9.29
C LEU A 152 15.49 -1.51 -10.52
N VAL A 153 14.19 -1.71 -10.29
CA VAL A 153 13.20 -1.86 -11.36
C VAL A 153 12.15 -0.76 -11.22
N SER A 154 12.10 0.12 -12.22
CA SER A 154 11.01 1.08 -12.40
C SER A 154 9.81 0.38 -13.01
N SER A 155 8.61 0.73 -12.54
CA SER A 155 7.36 0.33 -13.21
C SER A 155 7.13 1.07 -14.53
N GLY A 156 7.90 2.12 -14.82
CA GLY A 156 7.85 2.83 -16.09
C GLY A 156 6.53 3.58 -16.30
N PHE A 157 6.09 3.62 -17.56
CA PHE A 157 4.76 4.09 -17.93
C PHE A 157 3.72 2.99 -17.68
N LEU A 158 2.63 3.36 -17.02
CA LEU A 158 1.48 2.49 -16.77
C LEU A 158 0.22 3.16 -17.29
N ARG A 159 -0.59 2.44 -18.06
CA ARG A 159 -1.92 2.91 -18.46
C ARG A 159 -2.86 2.87 -17.26
N ALA A 160 -3.91 3.69 -17.30
CA ALA A 160 -5.00 3.60 -16.34
C ALA A 160 -5.55 2.17 -16.28
N GLY A 161 -5.46 1.52 -15.12
CA GLY A 161 -5.90 0.14 -14.91
C GLY A 161 -4.82 -0.94 -15.07
N ASP A 162 -3.60 -0.60 -15.51
CA ASP A 162 -2.44 -1.47 -15.30
C ASP A 162 -2.17 -1.58 -13.78
N ALA A 163 -1.44 -2.60 -13.33
CA ALA A 163 -1.16 -2.76 -11.91
C ALA A 163 0.20 -3.41 -11.65
N THR A 164 0.82 -3.01 -10.56
CA THR A 164 1.96 -3.72 -9.96
C THR A 164 1.50 -4.45 -8.71
N PHE A 165 2.20 -5.53 -8.39
CA PHE A 165 2.06 -6.23 -7.12
C PHE A 165 3.43 -6.33 -6.46
N HIS A 166 3.50 -6.05 -5.16
CA HIS A 166 4.73 -6.19 -4.40
C HIS A 166 4.46 -6.81 -3.03
N SER A 167 5.36 -7.70 -2.58
CA SER A 167 5.31 -8.26 -1.23
C SER A 167 5.52 -7.16 -0.19
N GLY A 168 4.92 -7.28 0.99
CA GLY A 168 5.05 -6.30 2.08
C GLY A 168 6.48 -6.03 2.54
N TRP A 169 7.42 -6.97 2.30
CA TRP A 169 8.85 -6.79 2.58
C TRP A 169 9.67 -6.24 1.41
N THR A 170 9.07 -6.03 0.24
CA THR A 170 9.78 -5.43 -0.90
C THR A 170 10.10 -3.98 -0.59
N LEU A 171 11.39 -3.63 -0.61
CA LEU A 171 11.84 -2.25 -0.50
C LEU A 171 11.43 -1.53 -1.78
N HIS A 172 10.76 -0.41 -1.60
CA HIS A 172 10.27 0.38 -2.71
C HIS A 172 10.18 1.85 -2.34
N CYS A 173 10.17 2.69 -3.36
CA CYS A 173 10.01 4.14 -3.25
C CYS A 173 9.25 4.67 -4.48
N ALA A 174 8.96 5.96 -4.49
CA ALA A 174 8.43 6.63 -5.67
C ALA A 174 9.02 8.04 -5.79
N PRO A 175 9.46 8.48 -6.98
CA PRO A 175 9.86 9.87 -7.21
C PRO A 175 8.72 10.86 -6.93
N GLY A 176 9.07 12.14 -6.83
CA GLY A 176 8.09 13.22 -6.79
C GLY A 176 7.36 13.39 -8.13
N ASN A 177 6.18 13.98 -8.09
CA ASN A 177 5.41 14.29 -9.29
C ASN A 177 5.87 15.63 -9.87
N ARG A 178 6.56 15.56 -11.00
CA ARG A 178 7.13 16.71 -11.72
C ARG A 178 6.21 17.23 -12.83
N THR A 179 4.97 16.77 -12.88
CA THR A 179 3.96 17.19 -13.85
C THR A 179 2.99 18.20 -13.23
N ASP A 180 2.11 18.74 -14.07
CA ASP A 180 1.03 19.66 -13.72
C ASP A 180 -0.30 18.95 -13.36
N ARG A 181 -0.30 17.61 -13.28
CA ARG A 181 -1.50 16.81 -13.01
C ARG A 181 -1.29 15.87 -11.84
N THR A 182 -2.33 15.68 -11.04
CA THR A 182 -2.32 14.71 -9.93
C THR A 182 -2.23 13.27 -10.44
N ARG A 183 -1.33 12.49 -9.86
CA ARG A 183 -1.24 11.04 -10.05
C ARG A 183 -2.17 10.33 -9.06
N GLU A 184 -3.30 9.90 -9.56
CA GLU A 184 -4.33 9.19 -8.79
C GLU A 184 -4.03 7.69 -8.83
N ALA A 185 -3.85 7.06 -7.66
CA ALA A 185 -3.69 5.62 -7.57
C ALA A 185 -4.57 5.06 -6.45
N MET A 186 -5.00 3.82 -6.63
CA MET A 186 -5.63 3.02 -5.60
C MET A 186 -4.72 1.85 -5.26
N THR A 187 -4.57 1.56 -3.97
CA THR A 187 -3.90 0.34 -3.52
C THR A 187 -4.86 -0.54 -2.73
N ILE A 188 -4.67 -1.85 -2.85
CA ILE A 188 -5.40 -2.83 -2.06
C ILE A 188 -4.35 -3.77 -1.46
N ILE A 189 -4.35 -3.87 -0.15
CA ILE A 189 -3.40 -4.70 0.59
C ILE A 189 -4.12 -6.00 0.97
N TYR A 190 -3.48 -7.13 0.69
CA TYR A 190 -3.96 -8.45 1.02
C TYR A 190 -2.99 -9.17 1.94
N PHE A 191 -3.52 -10.08 2.76
CA PHE A 191 -2.72 -11.03 3.52
C PHE A 191 -3.35 -12.42 3.50
N GLN A 192 -2.55 -13.43 3.80
CA GLN A 192 -3.00 -14.82 3.88
C GLN A 192 -4.07 -15.01 4.97
N ASP A 193 -5.19 -15.66 4.61
CA ASP A 193 -6.21 -16.07 5.59
C ASP A 193 -5.64 -17.07 6.61
N GLY A 194 -6.07 -16.97 7.86
CA GLY A 194 -5.55 -17.79 8.97
C GLY A 194 -4.30 -17.21 9.66
N ALA A 195 -3.79 -16.07 9.21
CA ALA A 195 -2.75 -15.33 9.93
C ALA A 195 -3.21 -14.94 11.34
N ARG A 196 -2.27 -14.91 12.30
CA ARG A 196 -2.52 -14.43 13.67
C ARG A 196 -1.94 -13.05 13.87
N LEU A 197 -2.52 -12.29 14.80
CA LEU A 197 -2.02 -10.98 15.18
C LEU A 197 -0.75 -11.12 16.04
N LEU A 198 0.27 -10.30 15.76
CA LEU A 198 1.49 -10.23 16.56
C LEU A 198 1.32 -9.24 17.72
N GLU A 199 2.13 -9.41 18.76
CA GLU A 199 2.33 -8.37 19.75
C GLU A 199 2.98 -7.15 19.07
N PRO A 200 2.36 -5.95 19.15
CA PRO A 200 2.94 -4.76 18.56
C PRO A 200 4.28 -4.40 19.22
N ASP A 201 5.32 -4.26 18.42
CA ASP A 201 6.68 -3.90 18.86
C ASP A 201 7.03 -2.43 18.60
N ASN A 202 6.09 -1.66 18.02
CA ASN A 202 6.26 -0.24 17.74
C ASN A 202 4.91 0.50 17.75
N LYS A 203 4.97 1.84 17.86
CA LYS A 203 3.78 2.71 17.94
C LYS A 203 2.83 2.53 16.74
N ASN A 204 3.36 2.24 15.56
CA ASN A 204 2.59 2.17 14.33
C ASN A 204 1.79 0.86 14.29
N ARG A 205 2.40 -0.26 14.70
CA ARG A 205 1.68 -1.54 14.88
C ARG A 205 0.61 -1.47 15.96
N VAL A 206 0.80 -0.67 17.01
CA VAL A 206 -0.26 -0.42 18.01
C VAL A 206 -1.44 0.31 17.37
N GLN A 207 -1.16 1.34 16.57
CA GLN A 207 -2.19 2.08 15.84
C GLN A 207 -2.91 1.21 14.81
N ASP A 208 -2.17 0.45 14.01
CA ASP A 208 -2.72 -0.45 13.00
C ASP A 208 -3.53 -1.60 13.62
N LEU A 209 -3.09 -2.16 14.75
CA LEU A 209 -3.89 -3.13 15.50
C LEU A 209 -5.24 -2.51 15.91
N ALA A 210 -5.21 -1.33 16.54
CA ALA A 210 -6.42 -0.65 17.00
C ALA A 210 -7.35 -0.25 15.85
N ARG A 211 -6.79 0.14 14.71
CA ARG A 211 -7.54 0.65 13.56
C ARG A 211 -8.08 -0.45 12.66
N TRP A 212 -7.27 -1.45 12.32
CA TRP A 212 -7.61 -2.47 11.31
C TRP A 212 -8.12 -3.77 11.92
N HIS A 213 -7.90 -3.99 13.22
CA HIS A 213 -8.37 -5.17 13.95
C HIS A 213 -9.11 -4.78 15.24
N PRO A 214 -10.12 -3.90 15.17
CA PRO A 214 -10.77 -3.37 16.36
C PRO A 214 -11.38 -4.48 17.21
N GLY A 215 -11.07 -4.47 18.51
CA GLY A 215 -11.55 -5.46 19.47
C GLY A 215 -10.82 -6.80 19.46
N GLN A 216 -9.87 -7.02 18.54
CA GLN A 216 -9.03 -8.21 18.53
C GLN A 216 -7.75 -8.02 19.34
N LYS A 217 -7.18 -9.12 19.84
CA LYS A 217 -5.96 -9.13 20.65
C LYS A 217 -4.82 -9.88 19.93
N PRO A 218 -3.56 -9.57 20.25
CA PRO A 218 -2.42 -10.39 19.82
C PRO A 218 -2.64 -11.89 20.10
N GLY A 219 -2.18 -12.74 19.19
CA GLY A 219 -2.39 -14.18 19.21
C GLY A 219 -3.71 -14.66 18.60
N GLU A 220 -4.75 -13.81 18.50
CA GLU A 220 -6.00 -14.15 17.82
C GLU A 220 -5.82 -14.19 16.29
N LEU A 221 -6.77 -14.81 15.58
CA LEU A 221 -6.80 -14.77 14.12
C LEU A 221 -7.04 -13.32 13.64
N ALA A 222 -6.23 -12.82 12.72
CA ALA A 222 -6.42 -11.53 12.07
C ALA A 222 -7.64 -11.59 11.14
N ALA A 223 -8.82 -11.33 11.70
CA ALA A 223 -10.09 -11.72 11.08
C ALA A 223 -11.26 -10.81 11.47
N SER A 224 -11.00 -9.53 11.71
CA SER A 224 -12.03 -8.55 12.06
C SER A 224 -13.04 -8.35 10.91
N PRO A 225 -14.19 -7.69 11.16
CA PRO A 225 -15.12 -7.28 10.11
C PRO A 225 -14.48 -6.38 9.03
N LEU A 226 -13.37 -5.70 9.34
CA LEU A 226 -12.63 -4.86 8.39
C LEU A 226 -11.71 -5.66 7.46
N ASN A 227 -11.46 -6.94 7.76
CA ASN A 227 -10.50 -7.75 7.03
C ASN A 227 -11.12 -8.94 6.28
N PRO A 228 -12.27 -8.82 5.60
CA PRO A 228 -13.01 -9.99 5.10
C PRO A 228 -12.18 -10.85 4.15
N VAL A 229 -12.49 -12.15 4.10
CA VAL A 229 -11.95 -13.04 3.07
C VAL A 229 -12.50 -12.59 1.71
N LEU A 230 -11.60 -12.24 0.78
CA LEU A 230 -11.97 -11.76 -0.56
C LEU A 230 -11.85 -12.84 -1.62
N TYR A 231 -11.05 -13.88 -1.37
CA TYR A 231 -10.91 -15.01 -2.26
C TYR A 231 -10.49 -16.27 -1.49
N ARG A 232 -10.99 -17.42 -1.96
CA ARG A 232 -10.59 -18.76 -1.54
C ARG A 232 -10.63 -19.69 -2.74
N ARG A 233 -9.58 -20.49 -2.95
CA ARG A 233 -9.56 -21.54 -3.97
C ARG A 233 -10.66 -22.55 -3.68
N LYS A 234 -11.38 -22.96 -4.73
CA LYS A 234 -12.35 -24.06 -4.61
C LYS A 234 -11.55 -25.36 -4.52
N SER A 235 -11.81 -26.13 -3.47
CA SER A 235 -11.35 -27.51 -3.29
C SER A 235 -11.88 -28.43 -4.37
#